data_AF-A0A0D6J9M0-F1
#
_entry.id   AF-A0A0D6J9M0-F1
#
_cell.length_a   1.000
_cell.length_b   1.000
_cell.length_c   1.000
_cell.angle_alpha   90.00
_cell.angle_beta   90.00
_cell.angle_gamma   90.00
#
_symmetry.space_group_name_H-M   'P 1'
#
loop_
_entity.id
_entity.type
_entity.pdbx_description
1 polymer ?
#
loop_
_entity_poly.entity_id
_entity_poly.type
_entity_poly.pdbx_seq_one_letter_code
_entity_poly.pdbx_strand_id
1 'polypeptide(L)'
;MGYRGEDLDLRTTRTWSGRGEGDSDTAGPDAILDPLASPPDGHGPIWVDDLLLTCCNHAYEIALAHRSGEVRIEHLLYALTRVEEAAEVLESYRIRVASLRRECGIVIAVELPVGLDGEDSAPRRQPALEDALRTAAHLAFRRKSPAGVADLLQVFVDLRPDLPGLDLLHRFSLVNNRDYYRSRSSAFEPDYNDYSTPRERPRRPARPSYPDEHFPSASAVRYNIPQPLNDNTQNARLDALVRMIQTLSDDLAKDRDNLTSTFKKLQRDLGNPPTSGASSTVIESIFEKIATRLDALEQVVREETGESGRSLAAVSARLASVENRIADNRDTGVDLGPIEDRLGEIESAFLSLSSDTDTATRIDALEATLVAKLSEAEERANAATNTQLEARAHVLSVIESSLAGLTTSREAAQALREKNAQRLEAIETLLSRQTQPIDDTRQADLLKLDEVHQAIMTLNENQHTLAMAIQAFRSASVEHVQAIETRLARIDASNEAPVAQLHRMSQRVDDLHRAALERDHRRNRFWYWLFGTNDWLAASWPNPVKQTEEELRAIKDSASST
;
A
#
# COMPACT_ATOMS: atom_id res chain seq x y z
N MET A 1 -7.26 21.29 15.72
CA MET A 1 -6.52 20.74 14.56
C MET A 1 -7.53 20.51 13.45
N GLY A 2 -7.16 20.74 12.19
CA GLY A 2 -8.00 20.35 11.04
C GLY A 2 -7.67 18.93 10.57
N TYR A 3 -8.52 18.35 9.73
CA TYR A 3 -8.18 17.16 8.97
C TYR A 3 -7.08 17.49 7.94
N ARG A 4 -6.15 16.56 7.71
CA ARG A 4 -4.98 16.80 6.84
C ARG A 4 -5.23 16.54 5.35
N GLY A 5 -6.25 15.75 5.00
CA GLY A 5 -6.64 15.57 3.60
C GLY A 5 -7.53 16.71 3.11
N GLU A 6 -7.47 17.02 1.83
CA GLU A 6 -8.24 18.12 1.22
C GLU A 6 -9.70 17.76 0.92
N ASP A 7 -10.10 16.52 1.15
CA ASP A 7 -11.33 15.91 0.64
C ASP A 7 -12.40 15.65 1.71
N LEU A 8 -12.07 15.74 3.00
CA LEU A 8 -13.01 15.65 4.12
C LEU A 8 -12.95 16.92 4.97
N ASP A 9 -14.07 17.64 5.05
CA ASP A 9 -14.23 18.73 6.01
C ASP A 9 -14.69 18.17 7.36
N LEU A 10 -13.74 17.66 8.16
CA LEU A 10 -13.99 17.22 9.54
C LEU A 10 -13.79 18.39 10.51
N ARG A 11 -14.80 18.67 11.32
CA ARG A 11 -14.78 19.78 12.29
C ARG A 11 -15.01 19.29 13.70
N THR A 12 -14.27 19.84 14.65
CA THR A 12 -14.45 19.57 16.08
C THR A 12 -15.16 20.71 16.76
N THR A 13 -15.57 20.53 18.01
CA THR A 13 -16.27 21.55 18.80
C THR A 13 -15.55 22.89 18.80
N ARG A 14 -14.21 22.88 18.82
CA ARG A 14 -13.35 24.08 18.81
C ARG A 14 -13.29 24.77 17.45
N THR A 15 -13.23 24.01 16.35
CA THR A 15 -13.15 24.58 15.00
C THR A 15 -14.52 24.99 14.46
N TRP A 16 -15.60 24.40 14.98
CA TRP A 16 -16.97 24.79 14.66
C TRP A 16 -17.36 26.15 15.27
N SER A 17 -16.96 26.42 16.51
CA SER A 17 -17.26 27.69 17.20
C SER A 17 -16.41 28.88 16.74
N GLY A 18 -15.35 28.65 15.95
CA GLY A 18 -14.37 29.66 15.57
C GLY A 18 -14.73 30.51 14.33
N ARG A 19 -15.78 30.18 13.58
CA ARG A 19 -16.16 30.91 12.34
C ARG A 19 -17.10 32.11 12.59
N GLY A 20 -16.98 32.76 13.74
CA GLY A 20 -17.85 33.87 14.14
C GLY A 20 -17.36 35.28 13.78
N GLU A 21 -16.14 35.49 13.28
CA GLU A 21 -15.57 36.86 13.33
C GLU A 21 -14.62 37.28 12.18
N GLY A 22 -14.71 36.72 10.97
CA GLY A 22 -13.79 37.20 9.92
C GLY A 22 -14.03 36.86 8.46
N ASP A 23 -15.13 36.23 8.08
CA ASP A 23 -15.35 35.86 6.68
C ASP A 23 -16.84 35.97 6.33
N SER A 24 -17.32 37.22 6.29
CA SER A 24 -18.67 37.58 5.87
C SER A 24 -18.59 38.61 4.75
N ASP A 25 -18.37 38.15 3.52
CA ASP A 25 -18.55 39.00 2.34
C ASP A 25 -19.51 38.43 1.29
N THR A 26 -20.23 37.33 1.56
CA THR A 26 -21.20 36.78 0.57
C THR A 26 -22.40 36.01 1.14
N ALA A 27 -23.00 36.43 2.26
CA ALA A 27 -24.35 35.95 2.63
C ALA A 27 -25.15 37.00 3.40
N GLY A 28 -26.41 37.20 2.98
CA GLY A 28 -27.33 38.22 3.48
C GLY A 28 -27.73 38.10 4.96
N PRO A 29 -28.49 39.07 5.50
CA PRO A 29 -28.53 39.39 6.93
C PRO A 29 -29.36 38.47 7.82
N ASP A 30 -29.78 37.29 7.35
CA ASP A 30 -30.71 36.41 8.09
C ASP A 30 -30.16 34.98 8.36
N ALA A 31 -28.89 34.69 8.06
CA ALA A 31 -28.30 33.39 8.35
C ALA A 31 -27.77 33.30 9.79
N ILE A 32 -28.68 33.29 10.76
CA ILE A 32 -28.39 32.73 12.09
C ILE A 32 -28.07 31.25 11.85
N LEU A 33 -26.78 30.89 11.96
CA LEU A 33 -26.23 29.55 11.75
C LEU A 33 -26.84 28.55 12.74
N ASP A 34 -27.99 27.99 12.37
CA ASP A 34 -28.62 26.90 13.07
C ASP A 34 -27.83 25.60 12.79
N PRO A 35 -27.34 24.87 13.81
CA PRO A 35 -26.67 23.57 13.62
C PRO A 35 -27.58 22.49 12.99
N LEU A 36 -28.83 22.84 12.66
CA LEU A 36 -29.90 21.96 12.17
C LEU A 36 -30.12 22.00 10.64
N ALA A 37 -29.50 22.92 9.91
CA ALA A 37 -29.68 23.03 8.46
C ALA A 37 -28.58 22.25 7.70
N SER A 38 -28.79 20.94 7.50
CA SER A 38 -27.96 20.14 6.60
C SER A 38 -28.18 20.63 5.16
N PRO A 39 -27.14 21.03 4.40
CA PRO A 39 -27.29 21.39 2.99
C PRO A 39 -27.74 20.15 2.19
N PRO A 40 -28.63 20.31 1.19
CA PRO A 40 -29.21 19.20 0.43
C PRO A 40 -28.19 18.40 -0.40
N ASP A 41 -26.99 18.94 -0.64
CA ASP A 41 -26.00 18.35 -1.55
C ASP A 41 -25.02 17.36 -0.90
N GLY A 42 -25.26 16.91 0.33
CA GLY A 42 -24.50 15.79 0.93
C GLY A 42 -23.00 16.05 1.20
N HIS A 43 -22.44 17.18 0.78
CA HIS A 43 -21.02 17.54 0.92
C HIS A 43 -20.73 18.48 2.11
N GLY A 44 -21.65 18.58 3.08
CA GLY A 44 -21.48 19.45 4.25
C GLY A 44 -20.37 18.98 5.21
N PRO A 45 -19.89 19.88 6.09
CA PRO A 45 -18.91 19.55 7.12
C PRO A 45 -19.43 18.49 8.09
N ILE A 46 -18.55 17.58 8.52
CA ILE A 46 -18.88 16.48 9.44
C ILE A 46 -18.42 16.86 10.84
N TRP A 47 -19.34 16.82 11.81
CA TRP A 47 -19.05 17.16 13.20
C TRP A 47 -18.53 15.95 14.00
N VAL A 48 -17.27 16.01 14.40
CA VAL A 48 -16.49 14.87 14.95
C VAL A 48 -15.77 15.29 16.23
N ASP A 49 -15.54 14.35 17.15
CA ASP A 49 -14.77 14.56 18.37
C ASP A 49 -13.24 14.62 18.10
N ASP A 50 -12.47 15.22 19.01
CA ASP A 50 -11.01 15.40 18.88
C ASP A 50 -10.28 14.04 18.77
N LEU A 51 -10.75 13.01 19.50
CA LEU A 51 -10.18 11.66 19.43
C LEU A 51 -10.38 11.02 18.05
N LEU A 52 -11.60 11.09 17.51
CA LEU A 52 -11.90 10.51 16.21
C LEU A 52 -11.21 11.28 15.08
N LEU A 53 -11.10 12.61 15.18
CA LEU A 53 -10.30 13.41 14.26
C LEU A 53 -8.82 12.99 14.28
N THR A 54 -8.26 12.77 15.47
CA THR A 54 -6.87 12.30 15.62
C THR A 54 -6.66 10.95 14.95
N CYS A 55 -7.62 10.03 15.09
CA CYS A 55 -7.59 8.74 14.41
C CYS A 55 -7.68 8.87 12.88
N CYS A 56 -8.53 9.77 12.36
CA CYS A 56 -8.62 10.05 10.93
C CYS A 56 -7.31 10.65 10.37
N ASN A 57 -6.67 11.56 11.10
CA ASN A 57 -5.38 12.11 10.71
C ASN A 57 -4.28 11.05 10.71
N HIS A 58 -4.29 10.14 11.69
CA HIS A 58 -3.33 9.05 11.71
C HIS A 58 -3.59 8.05 10.57
N ALA A 59 -4.85 7.77 10.24
CA ALA A 59 -5.23 6.94 9.10
C ALA A 59 -4.71 7.51 7.77
N TYR A 60 -4.82 8.84 7.60
CA TYR A 60 -4.25 9.56 6.46
C TYR A 60 -2.72 9.43 6.39
N GLU A 61 -2.02 9.60 7.52
CA GLU A 61 -0.56 9.41 7.59
C GLU A 61 -0.14 7.97 7.24
N ILE A 62 -0.91 6.97 7.67
CA ILE A 62 -0.66 5.56 7.35
C ILE A 62 -0.85 5.33 5.85
N ALA A 63 -1.95 5.82 5.27
CA ALA A 63 -2.21 5.70 3.83
C ALA A 63 -1.08 6.35 3.01
N LEU A 64 -0.60 7.52 3.44
CA LEU A 64 0.52 8.23 2.82
C LEU A 64 1.83 7.42 2.95
N ALA A 65 2.12 6.87 4.13
CA ALA A 65 3.32 6.06 4.38
C ALA A 65 3.36 4.80 3.50
N HIS A 66 2.20 4.19 3.26
CA HIS A 66 2.05 3.00 2.42
C HIS A 66 1.82 3.34 0.93
N ARG A 67 1.81 4.63 0.56
CA ARG A 67 1.51 5.10 -0.81
C ARG A 67 0.21 4.52 -1.36
N SER A 68 -0.80 4.37 -0.50
CA SER A 68 -2.13 3.99 -0.95
C SER A 68 -2.74 5.18 -1.69
N GLY A 69 -3.43 4.91 -2.80
CA GLY A 69 -4.18 5.94 -3.52
C GLY A 69 -5.37 6.47 -2.72
N GLU A 70 -5.84 5.70 -1.72
CA GLU A 70 -7.00 6.07 -0.93
C GLU A 70 -6.87 5.82 0.58
N VAL A 71 -7.41 6.72 1.40
CA VAL A 71 -7.68 6.51 2.82
C VAL A 71 -8.94 5.66 2.96
N ARG A 72 -8.75 4.45 3.47
CA ARG A 72 -9.77 3.40 3.53
C ARG A 72 -10.17 3.07 4.95
N ILE A 73 -11.24 2.29 5.11
CA ILE A 73 -11.71 1.83 6.42
C ILE A 73 -10.62 1.00 7.13
N GLU A 74 -9.81 0.22 6.42
CA GLU A 74 -8.71 -0.55 7.02
C GLU A 74 -7.63 0.35 7.62
N HIS A 75 -7.31 1.47 6.95
CA HIS A 75 -6.39 2.49 7.46
C HIS A 75 -6.92 3.12 8.75
N LEU A 76 -8.22 3.41 8.81
CA LEU A 76 -8.87 3.92 10.02
C LEU A 76 -8.93 2.87 11.14
N LEU A 77 -9.26 1.62 10.84
CA LEU A 77 -9.25 0.54 11.83
C LEU A 77 -7.85 0.34 12.42
N TYR A 78 -6.80 0.36 11.59
CA TYR A 78 -5.44 0.29 12.07
C TYR A 78 -5.09 1.49 12.98
N ALA A 79 -5.50 2.70 12.60
CA ALA A 79 -5.31 3.90 13.43
C ALA A 79 -6.03 3.83 14.77
N LEU A 80 -7.28 3.36 14.79
CA LEU A 80 -8.07 3.15 16.02
C LEU A 80 -7.40 2.15 16.97
N THR A 81 -6.71 1.15 16.43
CA THR A 81 -5.94 0.22 17.28
C THR A 81 -4.64 0.82 17.80
N ARG A 82 -4.13 1.93 17.25
CA ARG A 82 -2.86 2.54 17.67
C ARG A 82 -3.03 3.64 18.72
N VAL A 83 -4.11 4.40 18.65
CA VAL A 83 -4.42 5.42 19.65
C VAL A 83 -4.99 4.73 20.89
N GLU A 84 -4.35 4.92 22.05
CA GLU A 84 -4.66 4.18 23.29
C GLU A 84 -6.11 4.38 23.74
N GLU A 85 -6.60 5.63 23.75
CA GLU A 85 -7.99 5.96 24.11
C GLU A 85 -9.01 5.31 23.16
N ALA A 86 -8.71 5.21 21.86
CA ALA A 86 -9.59 4.55 20.90
C ALA A 86 -9.53 3.01 21.02
N ALA A 87 -8.37 2.46 21.38
CA ALA A 87 -8.18 1.05 21.63
C ALA A 87 -8.97 0.57 22.86
N GLU A 88 -9.01 1.37 23.93
CA GLU A 88 -9.85 1.09 25.11
C GLU A 88 -11.34 0.99 24.73
N VAL A 89 -11.81 1.88 23.86
CA VAL A 89 -13.19 1.82 23.34
C VAL A 89 -13.40 0.55 22.53
N LEU A 90 -12.48 0.16 21.63
CA LEU A 90 -12.57 -1.11 20.90
C LEU A 90 -12.65 -2.33 21.83
N GLU A 91 -11.88 -2.34 22.92
CA GLU A 91 -11.92 -3.42 23.93
C GLU A 91 -13.25 -3.46 24.68
N SER A 92 -13.85 -2.31 24.97
CA SER A 92 -15.20 -2.24 25.58
C SER A 92 -16.28 -2.86 24.69
N TYR A 93 -16.11 -2.79 23.36
CA TYR A 93 -16.94 -3.47 22.36
C TYR A 93 -16.54 -4.95 22.14
N ARG A 94 -15.66 -5.50 22.99
CA ARG A 94 -15.14 -6.87 22.95
C ARG A 94 -14.44 -7.23 21.64
N ILE A 95 -13.70 -6.28 21.07
CA ILE A 95 -12.87 -6.50 19.88
C ILE A 95 -11.45 -6.83 20.32
N ARG A 96 -10.84 -7.86 19.71
CA ARG A 96 -9.44 -8.23 20.00
C ARG A 96 -8.46 -7.29 19.29
N VAL A 97 -8.09 -6.19 19.96
CA VAL A 97 -7.25 -5.11 19.40
C VAL A 97 -5.93 -5.61 18.84
N ALA A 98 -5.20 -6.46 19.56
CA ALA A 98 -3.89 -6.95 19.10
C ALA A 98 -3.99 -7.81 17.82
N SER A 99 -5.03 -8.63 17.70
CA SER A 99 -5.28 -9.43 16.50
C SER A 99 -5.74 -8.56 15.33
N LEU A 100 -6.68 -7.62 15.58
CA LEU A 100 -7.16 -6.69 14.58
C LEU A 100 -6.02 -5.82 14.02
N ARG A 101 -5.15 -5.29 14.89
CA ARG A 101 -3.98 -4.49 14.48
C ARG A 101 -3.05 -5.26 13.56
N ARG A 102 -2.75 -6.53 13.89
CA ARG A 102 -1.87 -7.37 13.06
C ARG A 102 -2.46 -7.58 11.67
N GLU A 103 -3.75 -7.88 11.60
CA GLU A 103 -4.43 -8.25 10.36
C GLU A 103 -4.70 -7.03 9.48
N CYS A 104 -5.11 -5.89 10.05
CA CYS A 104 -5.15 -4.62 9.33
C CYS A 104 -3.75 -4.25 8.79
N GLY A 105 -2.69 -4.44 9.59
CA GLY A 105 -1.32 -4.19 9.14
C GLY A 105 -0.89 -5.09 7.98
N ILE A 106 -1.29 -6.36 7.98
CA ILE A 106 -1.04 -7.28 6.86
C ILE A 106 -1.81 -6.82 5.61
N VAL A 107 -3.09 -6.49 5.74
CA VAL A 107 -3.92 -6.05 4.60
C VAL A 107 -3.38 -4.76 3.98
N ILE A 108 -2.96 -3.80 4.81
CA ILE A 108 -2.33 -2.56 4.33
C ILE A 108 -0.96 -2.86 3.69
N ALA A 109 -0.17 -3.78 4.24
CA ALA A 109 1.15 -4.12 3.67
C ALA A 109 1.07 -4.92 2.36
N VAL A 110 0.00 -5.68 2.15
CA VAL A 110 -0.26 -6.44 0.91
C VAL A 110 -0.83 -5.54 -0.19
N GLU A 111 -1.32 -4.36 0.16
CA GLU A 111 -1.79 -3.39 -0.82
C GLU A 111 -0.65 -2.97 -1.74
N LEU A 112 -0.87 -3.08 -3.06
CA LEU A 112 0.10 -2.59 -4.03
C LEU A 112 0.12 -1.06 -3.95
N PRO A 113 1.31 -0.44 -3.82
CA PRO A 113 1.41 1.00 -3.91
C PRO A 113 0.92 1.42 -5.29
N VAL A 114 -0.16 2.20 -5.33
CA VAL A 114 -0.63 2.76 -6.60
C VAL A 114 0.45 3.76 -7.02
N GLY A 115 0.95 3.65 -8.24
CA GLY A 115 1.83 4.65 -8.82
C GLY A 115 1.12 5.99 -8.78
N LEU A 116 1.40 6.78 -7.74
CA LEU A 116 0.97 8.15 -7.63
C LEU A 116 1.76 8.90 -8.70
N ASP A 117 1.17 9.03 -9.89
CA ASP A 117 1.75 9.73 -11.02
C ASP A 117 1.81 11.24 -10.70
N GLY A 118 2.84 11.63 -9.95
CA GLY A 118 3.12 13.01 -9.56
C GLY A 118 3.52 13.15 -8.08
N GLU A 119 4.51 14.00 -7.83
CA GLU A 119 5.08 14.31 -6.49
C GLU A 119 4.05 14.82 -5.45
N ASP A 120 2.82 15.15 -5.86
CA ASP A 120 1.79 15.81 -5.04
C ASP A 120 0.47 15.03 -4.90
N SER A 121 0.38 13.75 -5.31
CA SER A 121 -0.90 13.05 -5.19
C SER A 121 -1.15 12.57 -3.74
N ALA A 122 -1.74 13.44 -2.93
CA ALA A 122 -2.29 13.10 -1.62
C ALA A 122 -3.32 11.95 -1.71
N PRO A 123 -3.36 11.02 -0.73
CA PRO A 123 -4.32 9.93 -0.73
C PRO A 123 -5.75 10.49 -0.62
N ARG A 124 -6.64 10.01 -1.50
CA ARG A 124 -8.05 10.43 -1.52
C ARG A 124 -8.88 9.60 -0.56
N ARG A 125 -9.99 10.09 -0.07
CA ARG A 125 -10.89 9.37 0.81
C ARG A 125 -11.64 8.32 0.01
N GLN A 126 -11.83 7.16 0.63
CA GLN A 126 -12.78 6.18 0.15
C GLN A 126 -14.21 6.69 0.42
N PRO A 127 -15.15 6.66 -0.54
CA PRO A 127 -16.52 7.12 -0.32
C PRO A 127 -17.25 6.32 0.78
N ALA A 128 -16.94 5.02 0.91
CA ALA A 128 -17.50 4.18 1.97
C ALA A 128 -17.10 4.68 3.39
N LEU A 129 -15.89 5.23 3.53
CA LEU A 129 -15.40 5.79 4.77
C LEU A 129 -16.13 7.10 5.12
N GLU A 130 -16.29 7.99 4.14
CA GLU A 130 -17.08 9.22 4.32
C GLU A 130 -18.50 8.90 4.78
N ASP A 131 -19.19 8.03 4.05
CA ASP A 131 -20.57 7.70 4.37
C ASP A 131 -20.71 7.13 5.80
N ALA A 132 -19.73 6.34 6.26
CA ALA A 132 -19.72 5.81 7.62
C ALA A 132 -19.55 6.92 8.66
N LEU A 133 -18.63 7.86 8.42
CA LEU A 133 -18.45 9.04 9.28
C LEU A 133 -19.69 9.94 9.29
N ARG A 134 -20.34 10.14 8.13
CA ARG A 134 -21.60 10.89 8.04
C ARG A 134 -22.71 10.20 8.81
N THR A 135 -22.85 8.88 8.65
CA THR A 135 -23.84 8.10 9.39
C THR A 135 -23.60 8.18 10.90
N ALA A 136 -22.33 8.10 11.33
CA ALA A 136 -21.96 8.24 12.74
C ALA A 136 -22.28 9.65 13.27
N ALA A 137 -21.99 10.69 12.49
CA ALA A 137 -22.38 12.07 12.80
C ALA A 137 -23.89 12.23 12.91
N HIS A 138 -24.69 11.62 12.02
CA HIS A 138 -26.15 11.65 12.13
C HIS A 138 -26.66 10.95 13.40
N LEU A 139 -26.02 9.87 13.86
CA LEU A 139 -26.39 9.22 15.13
C LEU A 139 -26.03 10.08 16.34
N ALA A 140 -24.82 10.66 16.34
CA ALA A 140 -24.35 11.54 17.40
C ALA A 140 -25.18 12.83 17.49
N PHE A 141 -25.61 13.35 16.34
CA PHE A 141 -26.46 14.52 16.25
C PHE A 141 -27.78 14.36 17.01
N ARG A 142 -28.38 13.16 16.99
CA ARG A 142 -29.61 12.87 17.76
C ARG A 142 -29.41 13.04 19.27
N ARG A 143 -28.18 12.85 19.76
CA ARG A 143 -27.80 13.05 21.17
C ARG A 143 -27.25 14.46 21.44
N LYS A 144 -27.20 15.33 20.43
CA LYS A 144 -26.58 16.67 20.49
C LYS A 144 -25.11 16.61 20.91
N SER A 145 -24.39 15.55 20.50
CA SER A 145 -22.97 15.36 20.75
C SER A 145 -22.20 15.28 19.43
N PRO A 146 -20.88 15.60 19.42
CA PRO A 146 -20.03 15.30 18.26
C PRO A 146 -19.91 13.78 18.07
N ALA A 147 -19.60 13.34 16.83
CA ALA A 147 -19.38 11.92 16.56
C ALA A 147 -18.12 11.41 17.25
N GLY A 148 -18.28 10.41 18.12
CA GLY A 148 -17.18 9.72 18.77
C GLY A 148 -16.83 8.38 18.11
N VAL A 149 -15.76 7.75 18.60
CA VAL A 149 -15.35 6.39 18.17
C VAL A 149 -16.46 5.35 18.43
N ALA A 150 -17.18 5.47 19.55
CA ALA A 150 -18.29 4.58 19.89
C ALA A 150 -19.42 4.62 18.84
N ASP A 151 -19.69 5.80 18.28
CA ASP A 151 -20.75 6.02 17.29
C ASP A 151 -20.38 5.41 15.95
N LEU A 152 -19.11 5.54 15.59
CA LEU A 152 -18.54 4.89 14.43
C LEU A 152 -18.59 3.36 14.56
N LEU A 153 -18.26 2.81 15.73
CA LEU A 153 -18.37 1.37 15.98
C LEU A 153 -19.81 0.88 15.93
N GLN A 154 -20.76 1.68 16.42
CA GLN A 154 -22.18 1.38 16.28
C GLN A 154 -22.60 1.32 14.80
N VAL A 155 -22.09 2.23 13.95
CA VAL A 155 -22.34 2.16 12.50
C VAL A 155 -21.73 0.90 11.89
N PHE A 156 -20.49 0.57 12.24
CA PHE A 156 -19.78 -0.58 11.69
C PHE A 156 -20.39 -1.92 12.10
N VAL A 157 -20.92 -2.04 13.32
CA VAL A 157 -21.46 -3.30 13.83
C VAL A 157 -22.96 -3.43 13.52
N ASP A 158 -23.75 -2.37 13.69
CA ASP A 158 -25.21 -2.47 13.71
C ASP A 158 -25.88 -1.94 12.43
N LEU A 159 -25.41 -0.83 11.85
CA LEU A 159 -26.12 -0.18 10.74
C LEU A 159 -25.62 -0.57 9.35
N ARG A 160 -24.31 -0.64 9.14
CA ARG A 160 -23.70 -0.92 7.83
C ARG A 160 -22.56 -1.94 7.93
N PRO A 161 -22.85 -3.22 8.21
CA PRO A 161 -21.84 -4.28 8.22
C PRO A 161 -21.27 -4.57 6.82
N ASP A 162 -21.99 -4.19 5.77
CA ASP A 162 -21.65 -4.49 4.38
C ASP A 162 -20.55 -3.58 3.79
N LEU A 163 -19.94 -2.70 4.59
CA LEU A 163 -18.91 -1.79 4.08
C LEU A 163 -17.58 -2.52 3.81
N PRO A 164 -16.87 -2.15 2.72
CA PRO A 164 -15.59 -2.74 2.40
C PRO A 164 -14.59 -2.54 3.55
N GLY A 165 -13.88 -3.61 3.91
CA GLY A 165 -12.89 -3.59 5.00
C GLY A 165 -13.42 -3.96 6.39
N LEU A 166 -14.74 -3.94 6.63
CA LEU A 166 -15.31 -4.31 7.94
C LEU A 166 -15.31 -5.81 8.23
N ASP A 167 -15.11 -6.66 7.21
CA ASP A 167 -14.89 -8.11 7.38
C ASP A 167 -13.77 -8.44 8.37
N LEU A 168 -12.77 -7.56 8.52
CA LEU A 168 -11.74 -7.69 9.55
C LEU A 168 -12.30 -7.48 10.95
N LEU A 169 -13.05 -6.39 11.16
CA LEU A 169 -13.64 -6.07 12.46
C LEU A 169 -14.58 -7.18 12.93
N HIS A 170 -15.44 -7.70 12.04
CA HIS A 170 -16.37 -8.77 12.39
C HIS A 170 -15.68 -10.08 12.77
N ARG A 171 -14.54 -10.43 12.12
CA ARG A 171 -13.74 -11.61 12.48
C ARG A 171 -13.12 -11.53 13.89
N PHE A 172 -12.84 -10.32 14.36
CA PHE A 172 -12.18 -10.09 15.65
C PHE A 172 -13.13 -9.60 16.76
N SER A 173 -14.40 -9.36 16.45
CA SER A 173 -15.45 -9.14 17.44
C SER A 173 -15.85 -10.44 18.12
N LEU A 174 -15.79 -10.46 19.46
CA LEU A 174 -16.18 -11.62 20.26
C LEU A 174 -17.71 -11.79 20.37
N VAL A 175 -18.49 -10.80 19.92
CA VAL A 175 -19.95 -10.80 20.02
C VAL A 175 -20.60 -11.59 18.88
N ASN A 176 -20.04 -11.56 17.65
CA ASN A 176 -20.67 -12.10 16.44
C ASN A 176 -20.15 -13.48 15.97
N ASN A 177 -19.19 -14.07 16.67
CA ASN A 177 -18.49 -15.27 16.18
C ASN A 177 -19.38 -16.54 16.15
N ARG A 178 -20.60 -16.49 16.69
CA ARG A 178 -21.52 -17.63 16.74
C ARG A 178 -22.57 -17.63 15.60
N ASP A 179 -22.95 -16.46 15.09
CA ASP A 179 -24.02 -16.34 14.09
C ASP A 179 -23.50 -16.00 12.68
N TYR A 180 -22.36 -15.31 12.54
CA TYR A 180 -21.84 -14.88 11.23
C TYR A 180 -21.34 -16.06 10.36
N TYR A 181 -20.76 -17.11 10.98
CA TYR A 181 -20.38 -18.33 10.26
C TYR A 181 -21.57 -19.22 9.89
N ARG A 182 -22.74 -19.02 10.51
CA ARG A 182 -23.96 -19.78 10.18
C ARG A 182 -24.62 -19.26 8.91
N SER A 183 -24.58 -17.96 8.67
CA SER A 183 -25.20 -17.33 7.49
C SER A 183 -24.34 -17.48 6.22
N ARG A 184 -23.01 -17.53 6.33
CA ARG A 184 -22.12 -17.68 5.15
C ARG A 184 -21.95 -19.15 4.69
N SER A 185 -22.19 -20.12 5.56
CA SER A 185 -22.22 -21.55 5.18
C SER A 185 -23.53 -21.99 4.51
N SER A 186 -24.55 -21.12 4.43
CA SER A 186 -25.84 -21.43 3.79
C SER A 186 -25.89 -21.13 2.29
N ALA A 187 -24.84 -20.56 1.69
CA ALA A 187 -24.83 -20.16 0.27
C ALA A 187 -24.11 -21.15 -0.67
N PHE A 188 -23.62 -22.28 -0.16
CA PHE A 188 -23.02 -23.33 -0.98
C PHE A 188 -23.37 -24.71 -0.43
N GLU A 189 -24.67 -24.99 -0.33
CA GLU A 189 -25.17 -26.36 -0.24
C GLU A 189 -25.69 -26.72 -1.65
N PRO A 190 -25.02 -27.62 -2.39
CA PRO A 190 -25.59 -28.15 -3.62
C PRO A 190 -26.82 -28.96 -3.22
N ASP A 191 -27.96 -28.49 -3.71
CA ASP A 191 -29.25 -29.14 -3.61
C ASP A 191 -29.17 -30.56 -4.21
N TYR A 192 -29.01 -31.55 -3.35
CA TYR A 192 -29.19 -32.97 -3.67
C TYR A 192 -30.01 -33.61 -2.54
N ASN A 193 -31.31 -33.39 -2.58
CA ASN A 193 -32.29 -34.23 -1.90
C ASN A 193 -33.31 -34.76 -2.90
N ASP A 194 -33.02 -35.94 -3.46
CA ASP A 194 -33.92 -37.07 -3.73
C ASP A 194 -33.11 -38.11 -4.55
N TYR A 195 -32.90 -39.36 -4.16
CA TYR A 195 -33.87 -40.34 -3.70
C TYR A 195 -33.29 -41.30 -2.67
N SER A 196 -34.18 -41.72 -1.79
CA SER A 196 -34.08 -42.76 -0.78
C SER A 196 -33.66 -44.13 -1.35
N THR A 197 -32.55 -44.69 -0.84
CA THR A 197 -32.38 -46.14 -0.63
C THR A 197 -31.51 -46.39 0.61
N PRO A 198 -31.94 -47.19 1.60
CA PRO A 198 -31.11 -47.53 2.75
C PRO A 198 -30.09 -48.59 2.32
N ARG A 199 -28.84 -48.20 2.07
CA ARG A 199 -27.75 -49.17 1.93
C ARG A 199 -27.34 -49.66 3.32
N GLU A 200 -27.81 -50.85 3.64
CA GLU A 200 -27.36 -51.67 4.77
C GLU A 200 -25.83 -51.73 4.81
N ARG A 201 -25.25 -51.36 5.96
CA ARG A 201 -23.85 -51.66 6.25
C ARG A 201 -23.72 -53.19 6.44
N PRO A 202 -22.84 -53.90 5.73
CA PRO A 202 -22.58 -55.29 6.02
C PRO A 202 -21.97 -55.41 7.42
N ARG A 203 -22.70 -56.07 8.32
CA ARG A 203 -22.23 -56.50 9.63
C ARG A 203 -20.98 -57.36 9.46
N ARG A 204 -19.86 -56.95 10.08
CA ARG A 204 -18.72 -57.84 10.30
C ARG A 204 -19.14 -58.91 11.31
N PRO A 205 -18.83 -60.21 11.08
CA PRO A 205 -19.12 -61.25 12.06
C PRO A 205 -18.24 -61.08 13.31
N ALA A 206 -18.87 -61.25 14.47
CA ALA A 206 -18.22 -61.28 15.76
C ALA A 206 -17.19 -62.42 15.83
N ARG A 207 -15.97 -62.10 16.26
CA ARG A 207 -14.98 -63.12 16.65
C ARG A 207 -15.39 -63.74 18.00
N PRO A 208 -15.24 -65.06 18.19
CA PRO A 208 -15.49 -65.70 19.47
C PRO A 208 -14.46 -65.29 20.53
N SER A 209 -14.94 -64.88 21.70
CA SER A 209 -14.13 -64.70 22.91
C SER A 209 -13.62 -66.05 23.40
N TYR A 210 -12.30 -66.18 23.53
CA TYR A 210 -11.67 -67.14 24.46
C TYR A 210 -11.40 -66.43 25.80
N PRO A 211 -11.49 -67.14 26.94
CA PRO A 211 -11.26 -66.55 28.26
C PRO A 211 -9.76 -66.48 28.60
N ASP A 212 -9.45 -65.53 29.48
CA ASP A 212 -8.14 -65.16 30.02
C ASP A 212 -7.18 -66.33 30.33
N GLU A 213 -5.96 -66.24 29.78
CA GLU A 213 -4.75 -66.70 30.46
C GLU A 213 -3.68 -65.60 30.43
N HIS A 214 -3.20 -65.27 31.62
CA HIS A 214 -2.29 -64.19 31.94
C HIS A 214 -0.94 -64.29 31.22
N PHE A 215 -0.66 -63.31 30.36
CA PHE A 215 0.71 -62.87 30.07
C PHE A 215 0.78 -61.36 30.25
N PRO A 216 1.74 -60.82 31.03
CA PRO A 216 1.87 -59.40 31.24
C PRO A 216 2.22 -58.74 29.91
N SER A 217 1.33 -57.89 29.41
CA SER A 217 1.52 -57.15 28.18
C SER A 217 2.73 -56.23 28.35
N ALA A 218 3.80 -56.49 27.59
CA ALA A 218 4.95 -55.60 27.41
C ALA A 218 4.57 -54.41 26.51
N SER A 219 3.54 -53.65 26.91
CA SER A 219 3.02 -52.48 26.20
C SER A 219 2.93 -51.22 27.07
N ALA A 220 3.53 -51.24 28.27
CA ALA A 220 3.63 -50.09 29.16
C ALA A 220 5.05 -49.53 29.33
N VAL A 221 5.93 -49.68 28.32
CA VAL A 221 7.20 -48.93 28.21
C VAL A 221 7.45 -48.60 26.73
N ARG A 222 6.71 -47.64 26.18
CA ARG A 222 7.08 -46.90 24.96
C ARG A 222 6.73 -45.42 25.12
N TYR A 223 7.28 -44.81 26.15
CA TYR A 223 7.67 -43.40 26.06
C TYR A 223 9.18 -43.34 25.79
N ASN A 224 9.56 -42.41 24.92
CA ASN A 224 10.93 -42.00 24.53
C ASN A 224 11.59 -42.74 23.37
N ILE A 225 11.06 -42.52 22.17
CA ILE A 225 11.92 -42.23 21.01
C ILE A 225 11.38 -40.93 20.38
N PRO A 226 12.15 -39.83 20.34
CA PRO A 226 11.71 -38.61 19.67
C PRO A 226 11.53 -38.92 18.17
N GLN A 227 10.33 -38.70 17.63
CA GLN A 227 10.17 -38.59 16.19
C GLN A 227 10.90 -37.32 15.71
N PRO A 228 11.58 -37.35 14.55
CA PRO A 228 12.25 -36.16 14.04
C PRO A 228 11.20 -35.10 13.70
N LEU A 229 11.23 -33.97 14.42
CA LEU A 229 10.37 -32.78 14.24
C LEU A 229 10.51 -32.10 12.86
N ASN A 230 11.38 -32.63 11.99
CA ASN A 230 11.83 -31.98 10.78
C ASN A 230 10.93 -32.29 9.58
N ASP A 231 10.28 -33.46 9.53
CA ASP A 231 9.44 -33.82 8.37
C ASP A 231 8.14 -33.01 8.30
N ASN A 232 7.49 -32.73 9.45
CA ASN A 232 6.25 -31.95 9.47
C ASN A 232 6.48 -30.46 9.12
N THR A 233 7.65 -29.92 9.48
CA THR A 233 8.00 -28.53 9.17
C THR A 233 8.53 -28.36 7.74
N GLN A 234 9.23 -29.37 7.21
CA GLN A 234 9.64 -29.40 5.80
C GLN A 234 8.46 -29.62 4.86
N ASN A 235 7.52 -30.50 5.20
CA ASN A 235 6.29 -30.70 4.43
C ASN A 235 5.40 -29.45 4.44
N ALA A 236 5.29 -28.74 5.57
CA ALA A 236 4.57 -27.47 5.62
C ALA A 236 5.23 -26.36 4.79
N ARG A 237 6.57 -26.35 4.69
CA ARG A 237 7.32 -25.42 3.82
C ARG A 237 7.16 -25.76 2.35
N LEU A 238 7.19 -27.05 1.99
CA LEU A 238 6.92 -27.50 0.63
C LEU A 238 5.50 -27.15 0.20
N ASP A 239 4.50 -27.36 1.06
CA ASP A 239 3.11 -26.97 0.77
C ASP A 239 2.96 -25.45 0.61
N ALA A 240 3.68 -24.65 1.40
CA ALA A 240 3.69 -23.19 1.26
C ALA A 240 4.34 -22.74 -0.07
N LEU A 241 5.43 -23.37 -0.49
CA LEU A 241 6.10 -23.09 -1.76
C LEU A 241 5.23 -23.50 -2.96
N VAL A 242 4.57 -24.66 -2.88
CA VAL A 242 3.64 -25.12 -3.94
C VAL A 242 2.47 -24.14 -4.08
N ARG A 243 1.91 -23.63 -2.98
CA ARG A 243 0.86 -22.60 -3.03
C ARG A 243 1.37 -21.29 -3.62
N MET A 244 2.58 -20.86 -3.29
CA MET A 244 3.19 -19.64 -3.83
C MET A 244 3.44 -19.74 -5.34
N ILE A 245 3.89 -20.91 -5.82
CA ILE A 245 4.07 -21.15 -7.25
C ILE A 245 2.72 -21.19 -7.98
N GLN A 246 1.70 -21.79 -7.38
CA GLN A 246 0.34 -21.78 -7.94
C GLN A 246 -0.23 -20.36 -8.02
N THR A 247 -0.05 -19.52 -6.99
CA THR A 247 -0.49 -18.12 -7.04
C THR A 247 0.25 -17.30 -8.08
N LEU A 248 1.57 -17.48 -8.21
CA LEU A 248 2.37 -16.81 -9.25
C LEU A 248 1.95 -17.25 -10.66
N SER A 249 1.63 -18.53 -10.85
CA SER A 249 1.14 -19.06 -12.12
C SER A 249 -0.23 -18.46 -12.47
N ASP A 250 -1.12 -18.33 -11.50
CA ASP A 250 -2.45 -17.73 -11.69
C ASP A 250 -2.37 -16.23 -11.99
N ASP A 251 -1.44 -15.52 -11.36
CA ASP A 251 -1.25 -14.08 -11.60
C ASP A 251 -0.60 -13.82 -12.97
N LEU A 252 0.36 -14.64 -13.40
CA LEU A 252 0.90 -14.58 -14.77
C LEU A 252 -0.16 -14.88 -15.84
N ALA A 253 -1.11 -15.77 -15.55
CA ALA A 253 -2.24 -16.03 -16.43
C ALA A 253 -3.17 -14.82 -16.55
N LYS A 254 -3.49 -14.15 -15.42
CA LYS A 254 -4.29 -12.92 -15.42
C LYS A 254 -3.60 -11.76 -16.13
N ASP A 255 -2.29 -11.60 -15.96
CA ASP A 255 -1.53 -10.55 -16.64
C ASP A 255 -1.51 -10.75 -18.15
N ARG A 256 -1.42 -12.01 -18.60
CA ARG A 256 -1.54 -12.35 -20.02
C ARG A 256 -2.94 -12.05 -20.57
N ASP A 257 -4.00 -12.28 -19.79
CA ASP A 257 -5.38 -11.93 -20.17
C ASP A 257 -5.59 -10.40 -20.19
N ASN A 258 -5.01 -9.68 -19.24
CA ASN A 258 -5.03 -8.21 -19.19
C ASN A 258 -4.30 -7.62 -20.39
N LEU A 259 -3.08 -8.10 -20.72
CA LEU A 259 -2.31 -7.65 -21.88
C LEU A 259 -3.01 -7.96 -23.20
N THR A 260 -3.65 -9.12 -23.32
CA THR A 260 -4.43 -9.44 -24.53
C THR A 260 -5.71 -8.60 -24.62
N SER A 261 -6.31 -8.19 -23.50
CA SER A 261 -7.45 -7.27 -23.48
C SER A 261 -7.06 -5.83 -23.84
N THR A 262 -5.92 -5.33 -23.36
CA THR A 262 -5.41 -3.99 -23.70
C THR A 262 -4.98 -3.94 -25.16
N PHE A 263 -4.34 -5.00 -25.66
CA PHE A 263 -4.01 -5.11 -27.09
C PHE A 263 -5.27 -5.14 -27.97
N LYS A 264 -6.32 -5.86 -27.57
CA LYS A 264 -7.63 -5.82 -28.25
C LYS A 264 -8.29 -4.45 -28.20
N LYS A 265 -8.13 -3.70 -27.11
CA LYS A 265 -8.66 -2.34 -26.95
C LYS A 265 -7.91 -1.36 -27.85
N LEU A 266 -6.59 -1.46 -27.89
CA LEU A 266 -5.74 -0.65 -28.77
C LEU A 266 -5.98 -0.96 -30.26
N GLN A 267 -6.17 -2.23 -30.60
CA GLN A 267 -6.56 -2.67 -31.94
C GLN A 267 -7.96 -2.18 -32.33
N ARG A 268 -8.88 -2.05 -31.37
CA ARG A 268 -10.22 -1.48 -31.56
C ARG A 268 -10.17 0.03 -31.77
N ASP A 269 -9.32 0.72 -31.02
CA ASP A 269 -9.15 2.17 -31.08
C ASP A 269 -8.41 2.61 -32.35
N LEU A 270 -7.49 1.79 -32.89
CA LEU A 270 -6.86 2.03 -34.19
C LEU A 270 -7.77 1.67 -35.38
N GLY A 271 -8.76 0.80 -35.18
CA GLY A 271 -9.59 0.24 -36.24
C GLY A 271 -10.78 1.12 -36.67
N ASN A 272 -11.16 2.13 -35.89
CA ASN A 272 -12.34 2.95 -36.15
C ASN A 272 -11.99 4.46 -36.26
N PRO A 273 -11.91 5.03 -37.47
CA PRO A 273 -11.79 6.48 -37.63
C PRO A 273 -13.11 7.17 -37.22
N PRO A 274 -13.05 8.33 -36.54
CA PRO A 274 -14.17 8.78 -35.72
C PRO A 274 -15.21 9.55 -36.52
N THR A 275 -16.48 9.24 -36.25
CA THR A 275 -17.57 10.22 -36.37
C THR A 275 -18.21 10.40 -34.99
N SER A 276 -18.41 11.67 -34.62
CA SER A 276 -19.06 12.18 -33.41
C SER A 276 -18.30 12.06 -32.07
N GLY A 277 -17.62 13.16 -31.71
CA GLY A 277 -18.00 13.98 -30.56
C GLY A 277 -18.02 13.35 -29.17
N ALA A 278 -16.88 12.85 -28.67
CA ALA A 278 -16.68 12.65 -27.22
C ALA A 278 -15.20 12.60 -26.78
N SER A 279 -14.23 12.92 -27.64
CA SER A 279 -12.78 12.87 -27.33
C SER A 279 -12.11 14.25 -27.29
N SER A 280 -12.88 15.33 -27.19
CA SER A 280 -12.34 16.70 -27.08
C SER A 280 -12.01 17.08 -25.63
N THR A 281 -12.65 16.47 -24.64
CA THR A 281 -12.61 16.93 -23.25
C THR A 281 -11.30 16.62 -22.52
N VAL A 282 -10.60 15.53 -22.86
CA VAL A 282 -9.31 15.22 -22.24
C VAL A 282 -8.21 16.14 -22.79
N ILE A 283 -8.25 16.43 -24.09
CA ILE A 283 -7.29 17.34 -24.73
C ILE A 283 -7.59 18.80 -24.31
N GLU A 284 -8.85 19.22 -24.29
CA GLU A 284 -9.24 20.55 -23.76
C GLU A 284 -8.87 20.73 -22.29
N SER A 285 -9.04 19.71 -21.43
CA SER A 285 -8.67 19.80 -20.01
C SER A 285 -7.17 19.93 -19.76
N ILE A 286 -6.34 19.37 -20.65
CA ILE A 286 -4.88 19.51 -20.59
C ILE A 286 -4.48 20.91 -21.06
N PHE A 287 -5.10 21.44 -22.13
CA PHE A 287 -4.85 22.80 -22.59
C PHE A 287 -5.34 23.86 -21.59
N GLU A 288 -6.46 23.65 -20.92
CA GLU A 288 -7.02 24.54 -19.90
C GLU A 288 -6.15 24.55 -18.63
N LYS A 289 -5.60 23.40 -18.22
CA LYS A 289 -4.63 23.32 -17.11
C LYS A 289 -3.29 23.95 -17.44
N ILE A 290 -2.84 23.86 -18.69
CA ILE A 290 -1.61 24.53 -19.13
C ILE A 290 -1.84 26.05 -19.21
N ALA A 291 -2.99 26.49 -19.71
CA ALA A 291 -3.36 27.91 -19.78
C ALA A 291 -3.46 28.55 -18.39
N THR A 292 -4.11 27.88 -17.42
CA THR A 292 -4.23 28.38 -16.04
C THR A 292 -2.89 28.42 -15.30
N ARG A 293 -1.98 27.46 -15.53
CA ARG A 293 -0.61 27.52 -14.96
C ARG A 293 0.24 28.61 -15.60
N LEU A 294 0.04 28.89 -16.89
CA LEU A 294 0.69 30.01 -17.58
C LEU A 294 0.17 31.36 -17.07
N ASP A 295 -1.14 31.51 -16.87
CA ASP A 295 -1.72 32.71 -16.28
C ASP A 295 -1.25 32.96 -14.84
N ALA A 296 -1.16 31.91 -14.01
CA ALA A 296 -0.65 32.04 -12.64
C ALA A 296 0.84 32.41 -12.58
N LEU A 297 1.67 31.81 -13.46
CA LEU A 297 3.08 32.19 -13.59
C LEU A 297 3.23 33.61 -14.15
N GLU A 298 2.39 33.99 -15.11
CA GLU A 298 2.37 35.35 -15.64
C GLU A 298 1.93 36.35 -14.57
N GLN A 299 1.01 35.99 -13.67
CA GLN A 299 0.58 36.84 -12.56
C GLN A 299 1.68 37.03 -11.52
N VAL A 300 2.38 35.97 -11.10
CA VAL A 300 3.51 36.07 -10.17
C VAL A 300 4.67 36.85 -10.78
N VAL A 301 4.98 36.61 -12.06
CA VAL A 301 6.01 37.38 -12.76
C VAL A 301 5.58 38.84 -12.93
N ARG A 302 4.30 39.15 -13.21
CA ARG A 302 3.79 40.53 -13.26
C ARG A 302 3.78 41.22 -11.89
N GLU A 303 3.60 40.49 -10.80
CA GLU A 303 3.66 41.03 -9.43
C GLU A 303 5.12 41.33 -9.03
N GLU A 304 6.05 40.41 -9.28
CA GLU A 304 7.47 40.55 -8.93
C GLU A 304 8.21 41.55 -9.84
N THR A 305 7.89 41.54 -11.15
CA THR A 305 8.32 42.59 -12.09
C THR A 305 7.56 43.89 -11.91
N GLY A 306 6.38 43.86 -11.29
CA GLY A 306 5.60 45.04 -10.91
C GLY A 306 6.22 45.77 -9.72
N GLU A 307 6.71 45.06 -8.71
CA GLU A 307 7.45 45.66 -7.58
C GLU A 307 8.86 46.11 -8.00
N SER A 308 9.57 45.28 -8.78
CA SER A 308 10.84 45.69 -9.38
C SER A 308 10.66 46.86 -10.35
N GLY A 309 9.57 46.87 -11.13
CA GLY A 309 9.20 47.94 -12.05
C GLY A 309 8.74 49.22 -11.35
N ARG A 310 8.06 49.12 -10.20
CA ARG A 310 7.71 50.28 -9.34
C ARG A 310 8.96 50.89 -8.73
N SER A 311 9.93 50.07 -8.30
CA SER A 311 11.21 50.59 -7.82
C SER A 311 12.05 51.22 -8.93
N LEU A 312 12.07 50.63 -10.14
CA LEU A 312 12.74 51.19 -11.31
C LEU A 312 12.06 52.46 -11.84
N ALA A 313 10.73 52.53 -11.79
CA ALA A 313 9.96 53.72 -12.15
C ALA A 313 10.14 54.84 -11.12
N ALA A 314 10.26 54.52 -9.83
CA ALA A 314 10.60 55.50 -8.81
C ALA A 314 12.04 56.04 -8.99
N VAL A 315 12.98 55.19 -9.39
CA VAL A 315 14.34 55.61 -9.72
C VAL A 315 14.38 56.42 -11.03
N SER A 316 13.63 56.03 -12.06
CA SER A 316 13.58 56.76 -13.34
C SER A 316 12.89 58.11 -13.20
N ALA A 317 11.82 58.23 -12.41
CA ALA A 317 11.16 59.49 -12.12
C ALA A 317 12.09 60.47 -11.37
N ARG A 318 12.92 59.94 -10.46
CA ARG A 318 13.94 60.74 -9.76
C ARG A 318 15.08 61.15 -10.70
N LEU A 319 15.51 60.27 -11.60
CA LEU A 319 16.50 60.57 -12.63
C LEU A 319 15.99 61.62 -13.63
N ALA A 320 14.74 61.50 -14.08
CA ALA A 320 14.09 62.50 -14.93
C ALA A 320 13.92 63.85 -14.22
N SER A 321 13.63 63.85 -12.91
CA SER A 321 13.61 65.07 -12.11
C SER A 321 14.99 65.72 -11.99
N VAL A 322 16.05 64.92 -11.81
CA VAL A 322 17.43 65.41 -11.83
C VAL A 322 17.82 65.92 -13.21
N GLU A 323 17.41 65.24 -14.28
CA GLU A 323 17.69 65.62 -15.66
C GLU A 323 16.98 66.92 -16.04
N ASN A 324 15.70 67.10 -15.67
CA ASN A 324 14.98 68.36 -15.85
C ASN A 324 15.63 69.51 -15.05
N ARG A 325 16.09 69.26 -13.83
CA ARG A 325 16.80 70.28 -13.04
C ARG A 325 18.19 70.60 -13.60
N ILE A 326 18.84 69.67 -14.29
CA ILE A 326 20.10 69.91 -15.01
C ILE A 326 19.85 70.64 -16.33
N ALA A 327 18.73 70.36 -17.01
CA ALA A 327 18.31 71.03 -18.23
C ALA A 327 17.94 72.50 -17.95
N ASP A 328 17.15 72.78 -16.90
CA ASP A 328 16.85 74.14 -16.45
C ASP A 328 18.12 74.93 -16.06
N ASN A 329 19.14 74.23 -15.57
CA ASN A 329 20.42 74.83 -15.19
C ASN A 329 21.41 74.95 -16.38
N ARG A 330 21.08 74.40 -17.56
CA ARG A 330 21.84 74.57 -18.80
C ARG A 330 21.40 75.78 -19.61
N ASP A 331 20.19 76.27 -19.39
CA ASP A 331 19.66 77.50 -20.01
C ASP A 331 20.12 78.80 -19.34
N THR A 332 20.98 78.73 -18.32
CA THR A 332 21.74 79.89 -17.83
C THR A 332 22.93 80.22 -18.74
N GLY A 333 22.80 80.00 -20.06
CA GLY A 333 23.68 80.60 -21.04
C GLY A 333 23.54 82.11 -20.88
N VAL A 334 24.63 82.77 -20.46
CA VAL A 334 24.69 84.19 -20.16
C VAL A 334 23.93 84.99 -21.21
N ASP A 335 22.76 85.49 -20.84
CA ASP A 335 21.97 86.37 -21.68
C ASP A 335 22.76 87.68 -21.83
N LEU A 336 23.29 87.91 -23.02
CA LEU A 336 24.04 89.11 -23.38
C LEU A 336 23.11 90.22 -23.89
N GLY A 337 21.79 89.97 -24.00
CA GLY A 337 20.78 90.97 -24.36
C GLY A 337 20.87 92.23 -23.50
N PRO A 338 21.07 92.15 -22.16
CA PRO A 338 21.29 93.33 -21.33
C PRO A 338 22.60 94.08 -21.65
N ILE A 339 23.61 93.44 -22.22
CA ILE A 339 24.85 94.10 -22.66
C ILE A 339 24.64 94.76 -24.03
N GLU A 340 23.83 94.16 -24.90
CA GLU A 340 23.43 94.69 -26.20
C GLU A 340 22.52 95.93 -26.05
N ASP A 341 21.57 95.90 -25.13
CA ASP A 341 20.74 97.05 -24.75
C ASP A 341 21.58 98.17 -24.10
N ARG A 342 22.55 97.81 -23.25
CA ARG A 342 23.47 98.79 -22.64
C ARG A 342 24.41 99.43 -23.67
N LEU A 343 24.87 98.68 -24.66
CA LEU A 343 25.65 99.22 -25.78
C LEU A 343 24.79 100.16 -26.63
N GLY A 344 23.53 99.81 -26.88
CA GLY A 344 22.57 100.68 -27.58
C GLY A 344 22.26 101.97 -26.82
N GLU A 345 22.10 101.92 -25.50
CA GLU A 345 21.91 103.12 -24.67
C GLU A 345 23.16 104.01 -24.67
N ILE A 346 24.36 103.43 -24.57
CA ILE A 346 25.63 104.17 -24.65
C ILE A 346 25.82 104.79 -26.04
N GLU A 347 25.48 104.07 -27.11
CA GLU A 347 25.55 104.56 -28.49
C GLU A 347 24.56 105.70 -28.73
N SER A 348 23.34 105.60 -28.18
CA SER A 348 22.34 106.68 -28.24
C SER A 348 22.74 107.92 -27.44
N ALA A 349 23.37 107.73 -26.27
CA ALA A 349 23.92 108.82 -25.46
C ALA A 349 25.12 109.48 -26.15
N PHE A 350 25.95 108.70 -26.85
CA PHE A 350 27.08 109.18 -27.64
C PHE A 350 26.65 109.93 -28.91
N LEU A 351 25.58 109.49 -29.57
CA LEU A 351 25.00 110.22 -30.72
C LEU A 351 24.30 111.52 -30.30
N SER A 352 23.80 111.61 -29.07
CA SER A 352 23.26 112.85 -28.50
C SER A 352 24.33 113.89 -28.10
N LEU A 353 25.62 113.52 -28.19
CA LEU A 353 26.78 114.26 -27.67
C LEU A 353 27.34 115.33 -28.64
N SER A 354 26.68 115.63 -29.76
CA SER A 354 27.19 116.57 -30.78
C SER A 354 26.85 118.06 -30.50
N SER A 355 26.58 118.45 -29.25
CA SER A 355 26.25 119.84 -28.89
C SER A 355 26.93 120.28 -27.59
N ASP A 356 27.47 121.49 -27.65
CA ASP A 356 28.70 121.98 -26.99
C ASP A 356 28.55 122.41 -25.51
N THR A 357 29.71 122.39 -24.83
CA THR A 357 30.09 122.94 -23.50
C THR A 357 29.37 122.42 -22.24
N ASP A 358 29.80 121.26 -21.73
CA ASP A 358 30.26 121.07 -20.32
C ASP A 358 30.68 119.60 -20.14
N THR A 359 31.79 119.21 -20.76
CA THR A 359 32.19 117.79 -20.89
C THR A 359 32.76 117.21 -19.60
N ALA A 360 33.36 118.04 -18.73
CA ALA A 360 34.01 117.57 -17.50
C ALA A 360 33.01 117.10 -16.44
N THR A 361 31.99 117.91 -16.12
CA THR A 361 30.95 117.55 -15.15
C THR A 361 30.11 116.34 -15.60
N ARG A 362 30.02 116.13 -16.91
CA ARG A 362 29.29 115.02 -17.52
C ARG A 362 30.12 113.73 -17.54
N ILE A 363 31.44 113.83 -17.67
CA ILE A 363 32.35 112.69 -17.48
C ILE A 363 32.28 112.22 -16.01
N ASP A 364 32.28 113.15 -15.05
CA ASP A 364 32.14 112.80 -13.63
C ASP A 364 30.78 112.14 -13.32
N ALA A 365 29.69 112.64 -13.94
CA ALA A 365 28.37 112.04 -13.81
C ALA A 365 28.30 110.64 -14.46
N LEU A 366 28.92 110.46 -15.63
CA LEU A 366 29.02 109.16 -16.29
C LEU A 366 29.86 108.17 -15.47
N GLU A 367 30.98 108.62 -14.91
CA GLU A 367 31.82 107.82 -14.02
C GLU A 367 31.05 107.39 -12.76
N ALA A 368 30.32 108.31 -12.13
CA ALA A 368 29.46 107.99 -10.99
C ALA A 368 28.36 106.97 -11.35
N THR A 369 27.71 107.11 -12.52
CA THR A 369 26.72 106.13 -12.98
C THR A 369 27.35 104.79 -13.34
N LEU A 370 28.56 104.77 -13.92
CA LEU A 370 29.28 103.54 -14.25
C LEU A 370 29.72 102.81 -12.98
N VAL A 371 30.23 103.52 -11.98
CA VAL A 371 30.62 102.94 -10.68
C VAL A 371 29.41 102.38 -9.96
N ALA A 372 28.29 103.12 -9.90
CA ALA A 372 27.06 102.63 -9.29
C ALA A 372 26.49 101.40 -10.03
N LYS A 373 26.57 101.38 -11.36
CA LYS A 373 26.11 100.24 -12.17
C LYS A 373 27.06 99.04 -12.10
N LEU A 374 28.36 99.27 -11.91
CA LEU A 374 29.34 98.22 -11.65
C LEU A 374 29.10 97.57 -10.28
N SER A 375 28.86 98.35 -9.22
CA SER A 375 28.56 97.78 -7.90
C SER A 375 27.23 97.01 -7.91
N GLU A 376 26.21 97.52 -8.61
CA GLU A 376 24.91 96.85 -8.76
C GLU A 376 25.02 95.56 -9.61
N ALA A 377 25.91 95.52 -10.60
CA ALA A 377 26.20 94.32 -11.39
C ALA A 377 27.01 93.29 -10.58
N GLU A 378 27.96 93.75 -9.76
CA GLU A 378 28.77 92.90 -8.90
C GLU A 378 27.93 92.28 -7.77
N GLU A 379 27.02 93.03 -7.15
CA GLU A 379 26.04 92.49 -6.19
C GLU A 379 25.11 91.45 -6.83
N ARG A 380 24.63 91.68 -8.06
CA ARG A 380 23.81 90.70 -8.78
C ARG A 380 24.60 89.44 -9.13
N ALA A 381 25.85 89.58 -9.57
CA ALA A 381 26.72 88.44 -9.86
C ALA A 381 27.04 87.61 -8.60
N ASN A 382 27.30 88.28 -7.47
CA ASN A 382 27.52 87.64 -6.18
C ASN A 382 26.25 86.95 -5.64
N ALA A 383 25.07 87.55 -5.83
CA ALA A 383 23.80 86.90 -5.50
C ALA A 383 23.52 85.66 -6.37
N ALA A 384 23.73 85.76 -7.69
CA ALA A 384 23.56 84.64 -8.61
C ALA A 384 24.50 83.48 -8.29
N THR A 385 25.77 83.75 -8.04
CA THR A 385 26.75 82.71 -7.66
C THR A 385 26.43 82.06 -6.31
N ASN A 386 25.97 82.82 -5.30
CA ASN A 386 25.53 82.26 -4.03
C ASN A 386 24.31 81.35 -4.18
N THR A 387 23.29 81.77 -4.94
CA THR A 387 22.11 80.90 -5.20
C THR A 387 22.49 79.62 -5.95
N GLN A 388 23.46 79.69 -6.87
CA GLN A 388 23.96 78.52 -7.58
C GLN A 388 24.77 77.58 -6.66
N LEU A 389 25.54 78.12 -5.71
CA LEU A 389 26.26 77.34 -4.71
C LEU A 389 25.28 76.65 -3.74
N GLU A 390 24.23 77.33 -3.29
CA GLU A 390 23.18 76.74 -2.44
C GLU A 390 22.43 75.62 -3.17
N ALA A 391 22.08 75.82 -4.45
CA ALA A 391 21.45 74.79 -5.27
C ALA A 391 22.35 73.55 -5.43
N ARG A 392 23.66 73.75 -5.65
CA ARG A 392 24.63 72.65 -5.72
C ARG A 392 24.80 71.93 -4.37
N ALA A 393 24.83 72.67 -3.26
CA ALA A 393 24.89 72.09 -1.93
C ALA A 393 23.65 71.22 -1.62
N HIS A 394 22.47 71.68 -2.02
CA HIS A 394 21.24 70.88 -1.91
C HIS A 394 21.30 69.61 -2.76
N VAL A 395 21.79 69.68 -4.00
CA VAL A 395 21.93 68.49 -4.87
C VAL A 395 22.92 67.49 -4.26
N LEU A 396 24.04 67.95 -3.71
CA LEU A 396 25.01 67.09 -3.02
C LEU A 396 24.39 66.42 -1.79
N SER A 397 23.62 67.16 -0.98
CA SER A 397 22.90 66.58 0.16
C SER A 397 21.90 65.48 -0.25
N VAL A 398 21.17 65.68 -1.36
CA VAL A 398 20.27 64.65 -1.89
C VAL A 398 21.05 63.42 -2.36
N ILE A 399 22.18 63.62 -3.05
CA ILE A 399 23.04 62.52 -3.49
C ILE A 399 23.59 61.74 -2.29
N GLU A 400 24.07 62.42 -1.24
CA GLU A 400 24.54 61.79 0.00
C GLU A 400 23.44 60.97 0.68
N SER A 401 22.22 61.51 0.77
CA SER A 401 21.09 60.77 1.32
C SER A 401 20.74 59.53 0.49
N SER A 402 20.85 59.62 -0.84
CA SER A 402 20.62 58.48 -1.73
C SER A 402 21.72 57.41 -1.60
N LEU A 403 22.96 57.85 -1.40
CA LEU A 403 24.11 56.96 -1.22
C LEU A 403 23.97 56.20 0.10
N ALA A 404 23.56 56.87 1.18
CA ALA A 404 23.25 56.22 2.47
C ALA A 404 22.07 55.23 2.35
N GLY A 405 21.06 55.54 1.53
CA GLY A 405 19.97 54.61 1.21
C GLY A 405 20.45 53.38 0.45
N LEU A 406 21.39 53.55 -0.49
CA LEU A 406 21.96 52.44 -1.25
C LEU A 406 22.89 51.56 -0.39
N THR A 407 23.67 52.13 0.53
CA THR A 407 24.53 51.34 1.42
C THR A 407 23.70 50.49 2.37
N THR A 408 22.64 51.06 2.96
CA THR A 408 21.72 50.31 3.83
C THR A 408 20.96 49.22 3.07
N SER A 409 20.50 49.49 1.84
CA SER A 409 19.89 48.46 0.97
C SER A 409 20.88 47.34 0.63
N ARG A 410 22.15 47.68 0.36
CA ARG A 410 23.20 46.70 0.07
C ARG A 410 23.49 45.81 1.28
N GLU A 411 23.59 46.39 2.47
CA GLU A 411 23.78 45.65 3.73
C GLU A 411 22.61 44.70 4.00
N ALA A 412 21.36 45.15 3.81
CA ALA A 412 20.18 44.30 3.93
C ALA A 412 20.20 43.12 2.93
N ALA A 413 20.61 43.37 1.69
CA ALA A 413 20.76 42.32 0.67
C ALA A 413 21.88 41.32 1.01
N GLN A 414 22.97 41.77 1.64
CA GLN A 414 24.04 40.89 2.12
C GLN A 414 23.58 40.02 3.29
N ALA A 415 22.88 40.59 4.27
CA ALA A 415 22.32 39.85 5.39
C ALA A 415 21.32 38.76 4.95
N LEU A 416 20.49 39.06 3.93
CA LEU A 416 19.59 38.06 3.33
C LEU A 416 20.37 36.94 2.63
N ARG A 417 21.45 37.25 1.92
CA ARG A 417 22.31 36.23 1.29
C ARG A 417 22.97 35.32 2.32
N GLU A 418 23.47 35.87 3.42
CA GLU A 418 24.07 35.08 4.51
C GLU A 418 23.03 34.18 5.18
N LYS A 419 21.82 34.70 5.45
CA LYS A 419 20.72 33.89 5.98
C LYS A 419 20.31 32.76 5.02
N ASN A 420 20.30 33.02 3.71
CA ASN A 420 20.01 32.00 2.72
C ASN A 420 21.13 30.95 2.63
N ALA A 421 22.40 31.35 2.72
CA ALA A 421 23.53 30.42 2.77
C ALA A 421 23.44 29.50 4.00
N GLN A 422 23.14 30.05 5.18
CA GLN A 422 22.93 29.27 6.41
C GLN A 422 21.75 28.29 6.28
N ARG A 423 20.65 28.71 5.63
CA ARG A 423 19.50 27.83 5.36
C ARG A 423 19.87 26.70 4.42
N LEU A 424 20.65 26.96 3.38
CA LEU A 424 21.12 25.93 2.45
C LEU A 424 22.03 24.93 3.16
N GLU A 425 22.96 25.38 4.00
CA GLU A 425 23.82 24.51 4.81
C GLU A 425 23.00 23.66 5.81
N ALA A 426 21.98 24.24 6.46
CA ALA A 426 21.07 23.50 7.32
C ALA A 426 20.26 22.44 6.56
N ILE A 427 19.85 22.74 5.33
CA ILE A 427 19.16 21.79 4.46
C ILE A 427 20.12 20.68 4.02
N GLU A 428 21.35 21.02 3.61
CA GLU A 428 22.36 20.04 3.18
C GLU A 428 22.75 19.08 4.31
N THR A 429 22.89 19.59 5.53
CA THR A 429 23.18 18.76 6.72
C THR A 429 21.99 17.87 7.09
N LEU A 430 20.76 18.38 7.01
CA LEU A 430 19.55 17.56 7.20
C LEU A 430 19.41 16.49 6.12
N LEU A 431 19.65 16.84 4.86
CA LEU A 431 19.61 15.92 3.72
C LEU A 431 20.65 14.81 3.90
N SER A 432 21.89 15.17 4.24
CA SER A 432 22.97 14.21 4.52
C SER A 432 22.62 13.29 5.69
N ARG A 433 21.98 13.82 6.74
CA ARG A 433 21.51 13.03 7.88
C ARG A 433 20.37 12.07 7.51
N GLN A 434 19.57 12.41 6.50
CA GLN A 434 18.46 11.58 6.04
C GLN A 434 18.90 10.53 5.01
N THR A 435 19.88 10.82 4.15
CA THR A 435 20.40 9.86 3.17
C THR A 435 21.22 8.75 3.82
N GLN A 436 22.03 9.06 4.85
CA GLN A 436 22.85 8.07 5.56
C GLN A 436 22.06 6.83 6.05
N PRO A 437 20.95 6.94 6.81
CA PRO A 437 20.21 5.77 7.27
C PRO A 437 19.52 5.01 6.12
N ILE A 438 19.18 5.67 5.02
CA ILE A 438 18.61 5.01 3.83
C ILE A 438 19.66 4.12 3.18
N ASP A 439 20.90 4.59 3.09
CA ASP A 439 21.99 3.79 2.53
C ASP A 439 22.39 2.65 3.48
N ASP A 440 22.42 2.89 4.79
CA ASP A 440 22.66 1.85 5.79
C ASP A 440 21.59 0.75 5.75
N THR A 441 20.31 1.13 5.62
CA THR A 441 19.20 0.17 5.51
C THR A 441 19.26 -0.61 4.19
N ARG A 442 19.58 0.04 3.08
CA ARG A 442 19.80 -0.64 1.78
C ARG A 442 20.95 -1.64 1.85
N GLN A 443 22.07 -1.28 2.46
CA GLN A 443 23.19 -2.20 2.64
C GLN A 443 22.80 -3.38 3.54
N ALA A 444 22.07 -3.14 4.63
CA ALA A 444 21.59 -4.20 5.50
C ALA A 444 20.63 -5.16 4.76
N ASP A 445 19.77 -4.65 3.88
CA ASP A 445 18.86 -5.48 3.10
C ASP A 445 19.56 -6.27 2.01
N LEU A 446 20.61 -5.72 1.37
CA LEU A 446 21.46 -6.47 0.45
C LEU A 446 22.17 -7.64 1.15
N LEU A 447 22.67 -7.43 2.37
CA LEU A 447 23.28 -8.51 3.17
C LEU A 447 22.27 -9.60 3.52
N LYS A 448 21.05 -9.23 3.93
CA LYS A 448 19.98 -10.21 4.18
C LYS A 448 19.60 -10.98 2.90
N LEU A 449 19.59 -10.32 1.74
CA LEU A 449 19.28 -10.98 0.47
C LEU A 449 20.35 -12.02 0.11
N ASP A 450 21.62 -11.70 0.37
CA ASP A 450 22.74 -12.63 0.17
C ASP A 450 22.69 -13.82 1.14
N GLU A 451 22.35 -13.57 2.42
CA GLU A 451 22.12 -14.64 3.41
C GLU A 451 20.97 -15.57 2.98
N VAL A 452 19.86 -15.00 2.50
CA VAL A 452 18.73 -15.77 1.97
C VAL A 452 19.15 -16.57 0.73
N HIS A 453 19.92 -15.97 -0.17
CA HIS A 453 20.44 -16.67 -1.35
C HIS A 453 21.32 -17.86 -0.96
N GLN A 454 22.21 -17.67 0.01
CA GLN A 454 23.06 -18.74 0.55
C GLN A 454 22.22 -19.84 1.24
N ALA A 455 21.18 -19.46 2.00
CA ALA A 455 20.26 -20.41 2.61
C ALA A 455 19.49 -21.23 1.55
N ILE A 456 19.12 -20.64 0.43
CA ILE A 456 18.48 -21.34 -0.70
C ILE A 456 19.47 -22.31 -1.37
N MET A 457 20.72 -21.89 -1.59
CA MET A 457 21.75 -22.76 -2.16
C MET A 457 22.01 -23.98 -1.27
N THR A 458 22.17 -23.78 0.03
CA THR A 458 22.36 -24.89 0.99
C THR A 458 21.13 -25.79 1.08
N LEU A 459 19.91 -25.25 0.98
CA LEU A 459 18.69 -26.05 0.91
C LEU A 459 18.65 -26.91 -0.36
N ASN A 460 19.07 -26.36 -1.50
CA ASN A 460 19.13 -27.09 -2.77
C ASN A 460 20.16 -28.24 -2.70
N GLU A 461 21.35 -27.99 -2.15
CA GLU A 461 22.35 -29.03 -1.90
C GLU A 461 21.82 -30.14 -0.98
N ASN A 462 21.09 -29.77 0.07
CA ASN A 462 20.45 -30.73 0.98
C ASN A 462 19.35 -31.54 0.28
N GLN A 463 18.54 -30.92 -0.59
CA GLN A 463 17.53 -31.62 -1.38
C GLN A 463 18.16 -32.62 -2.35
N HIS A 464 19.25 -32.26 -3.02
CA HIS A 464 20.01 -33.18 -3.86
C HIS A 464 20.60 -34.34 -3.04
N THR A 465 21.15 -34.06 -1.87
CA THR A 465 21.68 -35.10 -0.97
C THR A 465 20.58 -36.05 -0.50
N LEU A 466 19.40 -35.53 -0.14
CA LEU A 466 18.24 -36.31 0.26
C LEU A 466 17.70 -37.16 -0.91
N ALA A 467 17.58 -36.57 -2.10
CA ALA A 467 17.17 -37.30 -3.30
C ALA A 467 18.13 -38.47 -3.60
N MET A 468 19.44 -38.25 -3.45
CA MET A 468 20.43 -39.30 -3.60
C MET A 468 20.30 -40.39 -2.54
N ALA A 469 20.06 -40.03 -1.28
CA ALA A 469 19.84 -40.98 -0.19
C ALA A 469 18.57 -41.82 -0.41
N ILE A 470 17.46 -41.21 -0.86
CA ILE A 470 16.23 -41.94 -1.20
C ILE A 470 16.49 -42.90 -2.36
N GLN A 471 17.22 -42.48 -3.39
CA GLN A 471 17.52 -43.33 -4.53
C GLN A 471 18.38 -44.53 -4.10
N ALA A 472 19.37 -44.32 -3.24
CA ALA A 472 20.19 -45.39 -2.66
C ALA A 472 19.35 -46.34 -1.77
N PHE A 473 18.41 -45.82 -0.99
CA PHE A 473 17.50 -46.65 -0.19
C PHE A 473 16.56 -47.47 -1.08
N ARG A 474 16.05 -46.89 -2.16
CA ARG A 474 15.20 -47.59 -3.13
C ARG A 474 15.98 -48.70 -3.84
N SER A 475 17.21 -48.45 -4.29
CA SER A 475 18.03 -49.49 -4.91
C SER A 475 18.33 -50.63 -3.91
N ALA A 476 18.72 -50.30 -2.69
CA ALA A 476 18.95 -51.30 -1.64
C ALA A 476 17.67 -52.11 -1.31
N SER A 477 16.51 -51.45 -1.26
CA SER A 477 15.23 -52.13 -1.02
C SER A 477 14.87 -53.09 -2.16
N VAL A 478 15.10 -52.70 -3.42
CA VAL A 478 14.89 -53.57 -4.59
C VAL A 478 15.82 -54.78 -4.53
N GLU A 479 17.10 -54.58 -4.20
CA GLU A 479 18.06 -55.68 -4.00
C GLU A 479 17.60 -56.63 -2.88
N HIS A 480 17.10 -56.10 -1.76
CA HIS A 480 16.56 -56.92 -0.67
C HIS A 480 15.31 -57.71 -1.08
N VAL A 481 14.40 -57.12 -1.85
CA VAL A 481 13.21 -57.84 -2.36
C VAL A 481 13.62 -58.96 -3.31
N GLN A 482 14.57 -58.71 -4.21
CA GLN A 482 15.12 -59.75 -5.09
C GLN A 482 15.81 -60.86 -4.29
N ALA A 483 16.53 -60.51 -3.21
CA ALA A 483 17.12 -61.50 -2.31
C ALA A 483 16.04 -62.34 -1.56
N ILE A 484 14.90 -61.76 -1.21
CA ILE A 484 13.77 -62.49 -0.63
C ILE A 484 13.11 -63.38 -1.68
N GLU A 485 12.86 -62.87 -2.88
CA GLU A 485 12.26 -63.62 -3.99
C GLU A 485 13.10 -64.85 -4.34
N THR A 486 14.41 -64.68 -4.48
CA THR A 486 15.34 -65.80 -4.72
C THR A 486 15.35 -66.82 -3.56
N ARG A 487 15.19 -66.37 -2.31
CA ARG A 487 15.06 -67.27 -1.14
C ARG A 487 13.72 -68.00 -1.12
N LEU A 488 12.62 -67.33 -1.48
CA LEU A 488 11.29 -67.95 -1.58
C LEU A 488 11.26 -68.99 -2.70
N ALA A 489 11.75 -68.66 -3.88
CA ALA A 489 11.88 -69.62 -4.99
C ALA A 489 12.70 -70.86 -4.59
N ARG A 490 13.73 -70.68 -3.75
CA ARG A 490 14.51 -71.79 -3.21
C ARG A 490 13.73 -72.64 -2.20
N ILE A 491 12.92 -72.01 -1.35
CA ILE A 491 12.04 -72.70 -0.40
C ILE A 491 10.97 -73.49 -1.16
N ASP A 492 10.34 -72.89 -2.17
CA ASP A 492 9.33 -73.54 -3.01
C ASP A 492 9.93 -74.77 -3.71
N ALA A 493 11.09 -74.63 -4.35
CA ALA A 493 11.82 -75.77 -4.93
C ALA A 493 12.16 -76.85 -3.89
N SER A 494 12.49 -76.47 -2.65
CA SER A 494 12.75 -77.43 -1.57
C SER A 494 11.49 -78.14 -1.06
N ASN A 495 10.32 -77.49 -1.14
CA ASN A 495 9.02 -78.04 -0.73
C ASN A 495 8.41 -78.94 -1.81
N GLU A 496 8.70 -78.71 -3.09
CA GLU A 496 8.24 -79.58 -4.18
C GLU A 496 8.82 -81.01 -4.08
N ALA A 497 10.06 -81.16 -3.62
CA ALA A 497 10.73 -82.45 -3.48
C ALA A 497 10.02 -83.45 -2.53
N PRO A 498 9.68 -83.09 -1.27
CA PRO A 498 8.95 -83.97 -0.37
C PRO A 498 7.51 -84.23 -0.83
N VAL A 499 6.84 -83.25 -1.45
CA VAL A 499 5.49 -83.46 -2.03
C VAL A 499 5.55 -84.49 -3.16
N ALA A 500 6.53 -84.39 -4.05
CA ALA A 500 6.75 -85.38 -5.11
C ALA A 500 7.09 -86.76 -4.52
N GLN A 501 7.85 -86.82 -3.43
CA GLN A 501 8.16 -88.08 -2.73
C GLN A 501 6.93 -88.70 -2.08
N LEU A 502 6.09 -87.91 -1.40
CA LEU A 502 4.82 -88.35 -0.82
C LEU A 502 3.88 -88.87 -1.90
N HIS A 503 3.80 -88.18 -3.05
CA HIS A 503 2.97 -88.64 -4.16
C HIS A 503 3.45 -90.00 -4.71
N ARG A 504 4.78 -90.20 -4.84
CA ARG A 504 5.36 -91.51 -5.19
C ARG A 504 5.09 -92.58 -4.15
N MET A 505 5.12 -92.23 -2.86
CA MET A 505 4.78 -93.18 -1.79
C MET A 505 3.30 -93.57 -1.83
N SER A 506 2.40 -92.61 -2.04
CA SER A 506 0.96 -92.88 -2.23
C SER A 506 0.72 -93.81 -3.41
N GLN A 507 1.32 -93.52 -4.58
CA GLN A 507 1.21 -94.38 -5.76
C GLN A 507 1.71 -95.81 -5.48
N ARG A 508 2.82 -95.96 -4.76
CA ARG A 508 3.33 -97.29 -4.36
C ARG A 508 2.36 -98.02 -3.41
N VAL A 509 1.74 -97.31 -2.47
CA VAL A 509 0.73 -97.90 -1.57
C VAL A 509 -0.49 -98.34 -2.37
N ASP A 510 -0.96 -97.53 -3.32
CA ASP A 510 -2.08 -97.87 -4.20
C ASP A 510 -1.76 -99.10 -5.08
N ASP A 511 -0.54 -99.18 -5.62
CA ASP A 511 -0.08 -100.33 -6.41
C ASP A 511 0.05 -101.59 -5.56
N LEU A 512 0.54 -101.47 -4.31
CA LEU A 512 0.59 -102.58 -3.35
C LEU A 512 -0.83 -103.04 -2.97
N HIS A 513 -1.75 -102.11 -2.72
CA HIS A 513 -3.16 -102.41 -2.47
C HIS A 513 -3.78 -103.13 -3.66
N ARG A 514 -3.56 -102.65 -4.89
CA ARG A 514 -4.04 -103.30 -6.11
C ARG A 514 -3.44 -104.69 -6.28
N ALA A 515 -2.14 -104.86 -6.06
CA ALA A 515 -1.47 -106.16 -6.15
C ALA A 515 -1.95 -107.14 -5.06
N ALA A 516 -2.22 -106.66 -3.84
CA ALA A 516 -2.79 -107.45 -2.76
C ALA A 516 -4.22 -107.91 -3.10
N LEU A 517 -5.06 -106.99 -3.59
CA LEU A 517 -6.41 -107.30 -4.07
C LEU A 517 -6.38 -108.30 -5.23
N GLU A 518 -5.46 -108.15 -6.18
CA GLU A 518 -5.27 -109.12 -7.27
C GLU A 518 -4.83 -110.48 -6.76
N ARG A 519 -3.94 -110.53 -5.77
CA ARG A 519 -3.50 -111.79 -5.15
C ARG A 519 -4.65 -112.47 -4.42
N ASP A 520 -5.45 -111.73 -3.67
CA ASP A 520 -6.65 -112.23 -3.00
C ASP A 520 -7.72 -112.67 -3.99
N HIS A 521 -7.95 -111.92 -5.07
CA HIS A 521 -8.83 -112.32 -6.16
C HIS A 521 -8.34 -113.59 -6.86
N ARG A 522 -7.03 -113.76 -7.07
CA ARG A 522 -6.45 -115.00 -7.64
C ARG A 522 -6.59 -116.18 -6.69
N ARG A 523 -6.35 -115.99 -5.38
CA ARG A 523 -6.46 -117.06 -4.36
C ARG A 523 -7.91 -117.48 -4.14
N ASN A 524 -8.83 -116.52 -4.19
CA ASN A 524 -10.26 -116.76 -4.04
C ASN A 524 -10.97 -116.96 -5.37
N ARG A 525 -10.27 -117.03 -6.51
CA ARG A 525 -10.89 -117.17 -7.85
C ARG A 525 -11.67 -118.48 -7.97
N PHE A 526 -11.16 -119.54 -7.36
CA PHE A 526 -11.85 -120.83 -7.24
C PHE A 526 -13.08 -120.72 -6.32
N TRP A 527 -12.98 -119.99 -5.20
CA TRP A 527 -14.11 -119.72 -4.31
C TRP A 527 -15.21 -118.88 -4.98
N TYR A 528 -14.85 -117.82 -5.71
CA TYR A 528 -15.77 -116.99 -6.50
C TYR A 528 -16.40 -117.75 -7.67
N TRP A 529 -15.71 -118.74 -8.24
CA TRP A 529 -16.26 -119.63 -9.26
C TRP A 529 -17.23 -120.67 -8.68
N LEU A 530 -16.94 -121.22 -7.50
CA LEU A 530 -17.78 -122.22 -6.84
C LEU A 530 -19.05 -121.66 -6.19
N PHE A 531 -19.01 -120.44 -5.66
CA PHE A 531 -20.11 -119.86 -4.87
C PHE A 531 -20.77 -118.62 -5.49
N GLY A 532 -20.39 -118.27 -6.72
CA GLY A 532 -20.79 -117.00 -7.33
C GLY A 532 -20.18 -115.79 -6.58
N THR A 533 -20.31 -114.60 -7.16
CA THR A 533 -19.94 -113.34 -6.48
C THR A 533 -20.55 -113.30 -5.07
N ASN A 534 -19.74 -112.94 -4.07
CA ASN A 534 -20.02 -112.93 -2.62
C ASN A 534 -21.22 -112.05 -2.20
N ASP A 535 -22.42 -112.32 -2.71
CA ASP A 535 -23.62 -111.57 -2.35
C ASP A 535 -24.36 -112.21 -1.15
N TRP A 536 -24.04 -113.47 -0.82
CA TRP A 536 -24.70 -114.15 0.30
C TRP A 536 -23.97 -114.00 1.66
N LEU A 537 -22.63 -113.90 1.67
CA LEU A 537 -21.84 -113.69 2.90
C LEU A 537 -21.73 -112.22 3.31
N ALA A 538 -21.95 -111.27 2.39
CA ALA A 538 -22.02 -109.84 2.69
C ALA A 538 -23.30 -109.44 3.46
N ALA A 539 -24.30 -110.34 3.53
CA ALA A 539 -25.52 -110.12 4.30
C ALA A 539 -25.38 -110.47 5.80
N SER A 540 -24.36 -111.26 6.20
CA SER A 540 -24.28 -111.78 7.57
C SER A 540 -23.04 -111.37 8.36
N TRP A 541 -22.16 -110.54 7.79
CA TRP A 541 -21.03 -109.95 8.53
C TRP A 541 -21.07 -108.42 8.41
N PRO A 542 -20.90 -107.67 9.52
CA PRO A 542 -20.86 -106.21 9.47
C PRO A 542 -19.73 -105.78 8.54
N ASN A 543 -20.08 -105.08 7.46
CA ASN A 543 -19.08 -104.59 6.51
C ASN A 543 -18.30 -103.47 7.21
N PRO A 544 -16.99 -103.66 7.53
CA PRO A 544 -16.22 -102.66 8.27
C PRO A 544 -16.15 -101.33 7.51
N VAL A 545 -16.31 -101.35 6.18
CA VAL A 545 -16.35 -100.14 5.35
C VAL A 545 -17.59 -99.28 5.65
N LYS A 546 -18.76 -99.91 5.84
CA LYS A 546 -19.99 -99.17 6.20
C LYS A 546 -19.87 -98.56 7.60
N GLN A 547 -19.24 -99.27 8.53
CA GLN A 547 -19.00 -98.77 9.87
C GLN A 547 -18.04 -97.57 9.88
N THR A 548 -16.97 -97.61 9.08
CA THR A 548 -16.06 -96.46 8.93
C THR A 548 -16.70 -95.28 8.20
N GLU A 549 -17.61 -95.52 7.25
CA GLU A 549 -18.36 -94.45 6.58
C GLU A 549 -19.39 -93.79 7.50
N GLU A 550 -20.02 -94.56 8.39
CA GLU A 550 -20.91 -94.05 9.43
C GLU A 550 -20.14 -93.25 10.48
N GLU A 551 -18.94 -93.70 10.88
CA GLU A 551 -18.07 -92.94 11.79
C GLU A 551 -17.57 -91.63 11.14
N LEU A 552 -17.20 -91.64 9.86
CA LEU A 552 -16.83 -90.42 9.13
C LEU A 552 -18.01 -89.46 8.94
N ARG A 553 -19.22 -89.97 8.75
CA ARG A 553 -20.44 -89.14 8.75
C ARG A 553 -20.72 -88.55 10.13
N ALA A 554 -20.61 -89.33 11.20
CA ALA A 554 -20.79 -88.84 12.56
C ALA A 554 -19.77 -87.74 12.91
N ILE A 555 -18.52 -87.88 12.48
CA ILE A 555 -17.48 -86.85 12.65
C ILE A 555 -17.82 -85.61 11.83
N LYS A 556 -18.24 -85.75 10.57
CA LYS A 556 -18.62 -84.63 9.71
C LYS A 556 -19.84 -83.87 10.25
N ASP A 557 -20.83 -84.58 10.78
CA ASP A 557 -22.02 -83.99 11.38
C ASP A 557 -21.68 -83.30 12.72
N SER A 558 -20.76 -83.87 13.52
CA SER A 558 -20.26 -83.21 14.74
C SER A 558 -19.45 -81.93 14.44
N ALA A 559 -18.70 -81.89 13.34
CA ALA A 559 -17.93 -80.73 12.92
C ALA A 559 -18.77 -79.62 12.27
N SER A 560 -20.05 -79.89 11.93
CA SER A 560 -20.99 -78.88 11.42
C SER A 560 -21.97 -78.36 12.47
N SER A 561 -21.88 -78.88 13.71
CA SER A 561 -22.68 -78.49 14.88
C SER A 561 -21.94 -77.56 15.87
N THR A 562 -20.71 -77.15 15.54
CA THR A 562 -19.89 -76.13 16.25
C THR A 562 -19.52 -75.04 15.28
#